data_AF-A0A7K4HBT8-F1
#
_entry.id   AF-A0A7K4HBT8-F1
#
_cell.length_a   1.000
_cell.length_b   1.000
_cell.length_c   1.000
_cell.angle_alpha   90.00
_cell.angle_beta   90.00
_cell.angle_gamma   90.00
#
_symmetry.space_group_name_H-M   'P 1'
#
loop_
_entity.id
_entity.type
_entity.pdbx_description
1 polymer ?
#
loop_
_entity_poly.entity_id
_entity_poly.type
_entity_poly.pdbx_seq_one_letter_code
_entity_poly.pdbx_strand_id
1 'polypeptide(L)'
;MEEEISPELRHKIDNAVEKVFVLFIDKASKGGSLEELLKTLITEKINGKLGARMNRFVVKKAAKKVIRKTVDRVWDRHRNKLILKL
;
A
#
# COMPACT_ATOMS: atom_id res chain seq x y z
N MET A 1 -4.76 28.00 10.74
CA MET A 1 -6.12 27.51 11.06
C MET A 1 -6.10 26.03 10.73
N GLU A 2 -6.09 25.16 11.74
CA GLU A 2 -6.45 23.76 11.50
C GLU A 2 -7.89 23.77 11.00
N GLU A 3 -8.11 23.30 9.78
CA GLU A 3 -9.47 23.10 9.28
C GLU A 3 -10.15 22.11 10.23
N GLU A 4 -11.13 22.59 11.02
CA GLU A 4 -11.93 21.71 11.88
C GLU A 4 -12.71 20.75 10.99
N ILE A 5 -12.15 19.55 10.84
CA ILE A 5 -12.77 18.44 10.13
C ILE A 5 -14.08 18.11 10.85
N SER A 6 -15.20 18.04 10.13
CA SER A 6 -16.49 17.73 10.74
C SER A 6 -16.43 16.39 11.51
N PRO A 7 -17.13 16.25 12.66
CA PRO A 7 -17.12 15.03 13.44
C PRO A 7 -17.49 13.78 12.63
N GLU A 8 -18.42 13.93 11.68
CA GLU A 8 -18.84 12.88 10.75
C GLU A 8 -17.72 12.46 9.79
N LEU A 9 -16.98 13.43 9.23
CA LEU A 9 -15.85 13.16 8.34
C LEU A 9 -14.70 12.52 9.11
N ARG A 10 -14.43 13.00 10.33
CA ARG A 10 -13.43 12.40 11.22
C ARG A 10 -13.77 10.94 11.55
N HIS A 11 -15.02 10.66 11.93
CA HIS A 11 -15.47 9.28 12.19
C HIS A 11 -15.36 8.38 10.95
N LYS A 12 -15.62 8.90 9.74
CA LYS A 12 -15.40 8.16 8.48
C LYS A 12 -13.92 7.86 8.25
N ILE A 13 -13.04 8.82 8.53
CA ILE A 13 -11.58 8.64 8.43
C ILE A 13 -11.11 7.59 9.43
N ASP A 14 -11.49 7.72 10.69
CA ASP A 14 -11.09 6.80 11.77
C ASP A 14 -11.50 5.36 11.44
N ASN A 15 -12.73 5.15 10.98
CA ASN A 15 -13.20 3.83 10.54
C ASN A 15 -12.43 3.29 9.32
N ALA A 16 -12.02 4.15 8.39
CA ALA A 16 -11.22 3.74 7.25
C ALA A 16 -9.81 3.35 7.68
N VAL A 17 -9.20 4.11 8.59
CA VAL A 17 -7.88 3.81 9.17
C VAL A 17 -7.93 2.49 9.93
N GLU A 18 -8.90 2.31 10.82
CA GLU A 18 -9.04 1.09 11.63
C GLU A 18 -9.15 -0.16 10.75
N LYS A 19 -10.00 -0.12 9.72
CA LYS A 19 -10.15 -1.24 8.77
C LYS A 19 -8.85 -1.57 8.05
N VAL A 20 -8.11 -0.56 7.61
CA VAL A 20 -6.81 -0.77 6.95
C VAL A 20 -5.82 -1.36 7.94
N PHE A 21 -5.80 -0.87 9.18
CA PHE A 21 -4.90 -1.33 10.23
C PHE A 21 -5.15 -2.80 10.59
N VAL A 22 -6.41 -3.19 10.77
CA VAL A 22 -6.81 -4.59 11.03
C VAL A 22 -6.38 -5.51 9.89
N LEU A 23 -6.60 -5.12 8.63
CA LEU A 23 -6.14 -5.90 7.48
C LEU A 23 -4.61 -6.01 7.41
N PHE A 24 -3.91 -4.99 7.89
CA PHE A 24 -2.45 -4.95 7.93
C PHE A 24 -1.90 -5.91 8.99
N ILE A 25 -2.48 -5.86 10.19
CA ILE A 25 -2.14 -6.77 11.28
C ILE A 25 -2.46 -8.20 10.89
N ASP A 26 -3.66 -8.50 10.37
CA ASP A 26 -4.06 -9.85 9.96
C ASP A 26 -3.09 -10.46 8.93
N LYS A 27 -2.58 -9.66 7.98
CA LYS A 27 -1.54 -10.10 7.04
C LYS A 27 -0.19 -10.37 7.73
N ALA A 28 0.19 -9.54 8.70
CA ALA A 28 1.40 -9.75 9.49
C ALA A 28 1.29 -11.02 10.35
N SER A 29 0.15 -11.20 11.03
CA SER A 29 -0.16 -12.32 11.93
C SER A 29 -0.19 -13.68 11.22
N LYS A 30 -0.56 -13.71 9.93
CA LYS A 30 -0.57 -14.92 9.09
C LYS A 30 0.81 -15.31 8.56
N GLY A 31 1.89 -14.80 9.15
CA GLY A 31 3.26 -15.06 8.72
C GLY A 31 3.69 -14.24 7.50
N GLY A 32 2.97 -13.18 7.16
CA GLY A 32 3.42 -12.21 6.17
C GLY A 32 4.66 -11.48 6.68
N SER A 33 5.76 -11.55 5.93
CA SER A 33 6.97 -10.83 6.29
C SER A 33 6.75 -9.32 6.28
N LEU A 34 7.46 -8.59 7.14
CA LEU A 34 7.49 -7.12 7.13
C LEU A 34 7.83 -6.57 5.73
N GLU A 35 8.64 -7.32 4.98
CA GLU A 35 8.96 -7.08 3.58
C GLU A 35 7.72 -7.13 2.67
N GLU A 36 6.88 -8.17 2.74
CA GLU A 36 5.65 -8.25 1.93
C GLU A 36 4.66 -7.14 2.29
N LEU A 37 4.61 -6.73 3.56
CA LEU A 37 3.82 -5.60 4.01
C LEU A 37 4.30 -4.29 3.39
N LEU A 38 5.61 -4.03 3.41
CA LEU A 38 6.21 -2.84 2.77
C LEU A 38 5.97 -2.83 1.26
N LYS A 39 6.19 -3.97 0.57
CA LYS A 39 5.90 -4.10 -0.86
C LYS A 39 4.42 -3.84 -1.18
N THR A 40 3.51 -4.29 -0.31
CA THR A 40 2.07 -4.03 -0.44
C THR A 40 1.76 -2.54 -0.32
N LEU A 41 2.31 -1.86 0.69
CA LEU A 41 2.11 -0.41 0.87
C LEU A 41 2.63 0.40 -0.33
N ILE A 42 3.82 0.07 -0.82
CA ILE A 42 4.41 0.73 -2.01
C ILE A 42 3.50 0.52 -3.22
N THR A 43 3.02 -0.71 -3.42
CA THR A 43 2.10 -1.05 -4.52
C THR A 43 0.81 -0.25 -4.43
N GLU A 44 0.22 -0.13 -3.25
CA GLU A 44 -1.03 0.61 -3.04
C GLU A 44 -0.85 2.12 -3.21
N LYS A 45 0.27 2.69 -2.74
CA LYS A 45 0.59 4.11 -2.96
C LYS A 45 0.75 4.45 -4.45
N ILE A 46 1.46 3.62 -5.21
CA ILE A 46 1.62 3.80 -6.67
C ILE A 46 0.28 3.62 -7.36
N ASN A 47 -0.47 2.58 -7.00
CA ASN A 47 -1.78 2.31 -7.59
C ASN A 47 -2.80 3.41 -7.25
N GLY A 48 -2.73 4.05 -6.09
CA GLY A 48 -3.55 5.21 -5.74
C GLY A 48 -3.26 6.41 -6.66
N LYS A 49 -1.98 6.69 -6.93
CA LYS A 49 -1.56 7.76 -7.86
C LYS A 49 -2.01 7.50 -9.30
N LEU A 50 -1.90 6.25 -9.76
CA LEU A 50 -2.26 5.87 -11.13
C LEU A 50 -3.76 5.59 -11.29
N GLY A 51 -4.43 5.14 -10.23
CA GLY A 51 -5.83 4.68 -10.22
C GLY A 51 -6.83 5.78 -10.57
N ALA A 52 -6.50 7.04 -10.27
CA ALA A 52 -7.26 8.21 -10.69
C ALA A 52 -7.33 8.37 -12.22
N ARG A 53 -6.38 7.79 -12.97
CA ARG A 53 -6.30 7.89 -14.43
C ARG A 53 -6.82 6.64 -15.16
N MET A 54 -7.26 5.61 -14.45
CA MET A 54 -7.67 4.32 -15.03
C MET A 54 -9.16 4.09 -14.82
N ASN A 55 -9.99 4.27 -15.86
CA ASN A 55 -11.46 4.12 -15.72
C ASN A 55 -11.96 2.67 -15.78
N ARG A 56 -11.23 1.74 -16.41
CA ARG A 56 -11.67 0.34 -16.57
C ARG A 56 -11.12 -0.57 -15.47
N PHE A 57 -12.00 -1.36 -14.85
CA PHE A 57 -11.65 -2.32 -13.79
C PHE A 57 -10.55 -3.31 -14.21
N VAL A 58 -10.64 -3.84 -15.43
CA VAL A 58 -9.65 -4.78 -16.00
C VAL A 58 -8.27 -4.12 -16.09
N VAL A 59 -8.22 -2.86 -16.50
CA VAL A 59 -6.98 -2.07 -16.61
C VAL A 59 -6.38 -1.84 -15.22
N LYS A 60 -7.19 -1.49 -14.21
CA LYS A 60 -6.73 -1.36 -12.82
C LYS A 60 -6.12 -2.67 -12.30
N LYS A 61 -6.76 -3.82 -12.57
CA LYS A 61 -6.26 -5.13 -12.13
C LYS A 61 -4.93 -5.49 -12.79
N ALA A 62 -4.83 -5.27 -14.11
CA ALA A 62 -3.59 -5.50 -14.87
C ALA A 62 -2.47 -4.58 -14.39
N ALA A 63 -2.74 -3.29 -14.22
CA ALA A 63 -1.80 -2.31 -13.71
C ALA A 63 -1.29 -2.68 -12.31
N LYS A 64 -2.18 -3.04 -11.37
CA LYS A 64 -1.79 -3.49 -10.03
C LYS A 64 -0.84 -4.69 -10.08
N LYS A 65 -1.07 -5.64 -10.98
CA LYS A 65 -0.19 -6.80 -11.18
C LYS A 65 1.20 -6.39 -11.71
N VAL A 66 1.25 -5.45 -12.65
CA VAL A 66 2.51 -4.91 -13.19
C VAL A 66 3.28 -4.12 -12.13
N ILE A 67 2.58 -3.28 -11.36
CA ILE A 67 3.17 -2.50 -10.26
C ILE A 67 3.80 -3.45 -9.25
N ARG A 68 3.08 -4.48 -8.79
CA ARG A 68 3.61 -5.46 -7.83
C ARG A 68 4.90 -6.12 -8.34
N LYS A 69 4.89 -6.65 -9.57
CA LYS A 69 6.09 -7.24 -10.20
C LYS A 69 7.27 -6.27 -10.31
N THR A 70 6.99 -4.97 -10.47
CA THR A 70 8.04 -3.95 -10.53
C THR A 70 8.57 -3.63 -9.14
N VAL A 71 7.70 -3.55 -8.13
CA VAL A 71 8.08 -3.39 -6.73
C VAL A 71 8.97 -4.55 -6.29
N ASP A 72 8.61 -5.79 -6.59
CA ASP A 72 9.43 -6.97 -6.28
C ASP A 72 10.84 -6.85 -6.89
N ARG A 73 10.93 -6.58 -8.20
CA ARG A 73 12.22 -6.41 -8.91
C ARG A 73 13.05 -5.24 -8.40
N VAL A 74 12.43 -4.14 -8.00
CA VAL A 74 13.15 -2.98 -7.43
C VAL A 74 13.63 -3.33 -6.02
N TRP A 75 12.79 -3.99 -5.23
CA TRP A 75 13.11 -4.44 -3.88
C TRP A 75 14.32 -5.37 -3.90
N ASP A 76 14.32 -6.43 -4.71
CA ASP A 76 15.42 -7.39 -4.78
C ASP A 76 16.75 -6.71 -5.18
N ARG A 77 16.71 -5.75 -6.11
CA ARG A 77 17.89 -4.97 -6.52
C ARG A 77 18.45 -4.08 -5.40
N HIS A 78 17.59 -3.55 -4.52
CA HIS A 78 18.01 -2.67 -3.44
C HIS A 78 18.25 -3.41 -2.13
N ARG A 79 17.63 -4.57 -1.92
CA ARG A 79 17.84 -5.45 -0.77
C ARG A 79 19.31 -5.83 -0.64
N ASN A 80 19.96 -6.18 -1.75
CA ASN A 80 21.39 -6.48 -1.77
C ASN A 80 22.26 -5.27 -1.37
N LYS A 81 21.82 -4.04 -1.69
CA LYS A 81 22.52 -2.81 -1.29
C LYS A 81 22.28 -2.41 0.16
N LEU A 82 21.15 -2.80 0.75
CA LEU A 82 20.83 -2.58 2.16
C LEU A 82 21.58 -3.58 3.06
N ILE A 83 21.72 -4.84 2.62
CA ILE A 83 22.45 -5.88 3.36
C ILE A 83 23.95 -5.62 3.36
N LEU A 84 24.54 -5.08 2.28
CA LEU A 84 25.97 -4.74 2.22
C LEU A 84 26.36 -3.49 3.05
N LYS A 85 25.40 -2.78 3.64
CA LYS A 85 25.63 -1.58 4.46
C LYS A 85 25.34 -1.79 5.96
N LEU A 86 24.87 -2.97 6.36
CA LEU A 86 24.70 -3.38 7.75
C LEU A 86 25.81 -4.35 8.13
#